data_AF-A0AAW0Q8W9-F1
#
_entry.id   AF-A0AAW0Q8W9-F1
#
_cell.length_a   1.000
_cell.length_b   1.000
_cell.length_c   1.000
_cell.angle_alpha   90.00
_cell.angle_beta   90.00
_cell.angle_gamma   90.00
#
_symmetry.space_group_name_H-M   'P 1'
#
loop_
_entity.id
_entity.type
_entity.pdbx_description
1 polymer ?
#
loop_
_entity_poly.entity_id
_entity_poly.type
_entity_poly.pdbx_seq_one_letter_code
_entity_poly.pdbx_strand_id
1 'polypeptide(L)'
;MSRQTTNNDGKILIAGGAQNNANCDVNMSGTQTYEVSMMRDRPDEVELEAATTSAKPERPMISIQQFHTKEGMLVKVTPPREPTQLKTAHVPCDIVLVLDVSSSMNAMATIIDEKGGPNMNTGYTVLDIVKQVARTIVQTLHENDRLGIVTFSQTAHVLQSLQPVAGADKDGIKNEIHRLKSQRGTNLWDGVKTGLTLFNANLNTDRVPALMVLTDGEPFDEPIKGYADALRAQGPLPASIYTLGFGDHIKSAVLSTIAEIGGGYYGFIPNSQVVCTVAAHAVAHIRSTFATTCHLELRVPHSATGLTMSTDQVLVTNQEQQLFAGTSWSFPLGNLHYGQSRDIYLRFNGTSGSKIHIEARLTQPYTKGFKHVEAFSVWAAPPSTLSEDEMSFHRKRNQICELILMLFPQDSQGSFIETSNRAKRINWFETFVQRLGVANHNDKGNNLLIEQIQGHIRDAVYAHDEKWKTWGRHYLMSVWFAHAKQLRTSFLDPGVEMYDDDSPLFLECQNRLFEAFRHQVPTPQPSQPDKADPSFSSGSRTLNMTSYDGTSLKGSRKAFQSTPSSSGKQFIHWEVLERNV
;
A
#
# COMPACT_ATOMS: atom_id res chain seq x y z
N MET A 1 -0.92 -75.10 -19.42
CA MET A 1 -1.75 -75.56 -20.57
C MET A 1 -3.10 -74.87 -20.49
N SER A 2 -3.65 -74.40 -21.62
CA SER A 2 -5.08 -74.29 -22.01
C SER A 2 -6.15 -73.92 -20.95
N ARG A 3 -7.12 -73.02 -21.18
CA ARG A 3 -7.73 -72.58 -22.46
C ARG A 3 -8.58 -71.30 -22.25
N GLN A 4 -8.87 -70.56 -23.33
CA GLN A 4 -9.87 -69.47 -23.38
C GLN A 4 -11.32 -70.00 -23.47
N THR A 5 -12.31 -69.16 -23.17
CA THR A 5 -13.63 -68.94 -23.86
C THR A 5 -14.48 -67.98 -22.98
N THR A 6 -14.69 -66.70 -23.31
CA THR A 6 -15.58 -66.04 -24.31
C THR A 6 -17.08 -65.90 -23.93
N ASN A 7 -17.45 -64.65 -23.63
CA ASN A 7 -18.57 -63.85 -24.19
C ASN A 7 -20.07 -64.00 -23.79
N ASN A 8 -20.68 -62.79 -23.81
CA ASN A 8 -22.05 -62.38 -24.17
C ASN A 8 -23.18 -62.31 -23.11
N ASP A 9 -23.48 -61.06 -22.75
CA ASP A 9 -24.77 -60.35 -22.94
C ASP A 9 -26.10 -61.01 -22.52
N GLY A 10 -26.81 -60.33 -21.60
CA GLY A 10 -28.22 -60.58 -21.29
C GLY A 10 -28.90 -59.37 -20.64
N LYS A 11 -29.79 -58.69 -21.37
CA LYS A 11 -30.64 -57.59 -20.89
C LYS A 11 -31.61 -58.04 -19.78
N ILE A 12 -31.96 -57.13 -18.86
CA ILE A 12 -33.26 -57.13 -18.16
C ILE A 12 -33.87 -55.72 -18.25
N LEU A 13 -35.21 -55.65 -18.28
CA LEU A 13 -36.04 -54.48 -18.60
C LEU A 13 -37.23 -54.37 -17.61
N ILE A 14 -37.64 -53.12 -17.33
CA ILE A 14 -39.02 -52.65 -17.01
C ILE A 14 -39.56 -52.75 -15.56
N ALA A 15 -40.41 -51.75 -15.27
CA ALA A 15 -41.39 -51.53 -14.16
C ALA A 15 -40.86 -50.97 -12.83
N GLY A 16 -41.53 -50.00 -12.19
CA GLY A 16 -42.73 -49.22 -12.59
C GLY A 16 -43.44 -48.59 -11.38
N GLY A 17 -44.08 -47.43 -11.53
CA GLY A 17 -44.88 -46.80 -10.47
C GLY A 17 -45.23 -45.33 -10.75
N ALA A 18 -46.53 -44.99 -10.81
CA ALA A 18 -47.02 -43.65 -11.11
C ALA A 18 -48.37 -43.36 -10.40
N GLN A 19 -48.62 -42.09 -10.07
CA GLN A 19 -49.93 -41.42 -9.84
C GLN A 19 -49.63 -39.90 -9.67
N ASN A 20 -50.06 -39.00 -10.59
CA ASN A 20 -51.34 -38.24 -10.62
C ASN A 20 -51.50 -37.24 -9.45
N ASN A 21 -52.00 -35.98 -9.52
CA ASN A 21 -52.54 -35.05 -10.55
C ASN A 21 -52.64 -33.62 -9.91
N ALA A 22 -52.94 -32.48 -10.56
CA ALA A 22 -52.78 -31.94 -11.93
C ALA A 22 -53.27 -30.45 -11.99
N ASN A 23 -52.59 -29.54 -12.74
CA ASN A 23 -53.12 -28.36 -13.49
C ASN A 23 -51.92 -27.50 -13.99
N CYS A 24 -51.65 -27.30 -15.30
CA CYS A 24 -52.31 -26.40 -16.29
C CYS A 24 -52.13 -24.90 -15.95
N ASP A 25 -51.58 -23.99 -16.77
CA ASP A 25 -50.91 -24.00 -18.10
C ASP A 25 -49.85 -22.85 -18.14
N VAL A 26 -48.89 -22.74 -19.07
CA VAL A 26 -48.94 -22.02 -20.37
C VAL A 26 -47.72 -22.39 -21.25
N ASN A 27 -47.87 -22.26 -22.57
CA ASN A 27 -47.01 -22.74 -23.67
C ASN A 27 -45.55 -22.25 -23.78
N MET A 28 -44.72 -23.15 -24.34
CA MET A 28 -43.68 -23.03 -25.40
C MET A 28 -42.93 -21.68 -25.59
N SER A 29 -41.62 -21.64 -25.91
CA SER A 29 -40.85 -22.53 -26.78
C SER A 29 -39.33 -22.39 -26.59
N GLY A 30 -38.52 -23.42 -26.86
CA GLY A 30 -37.07 -23.26 -27.10
C GLY A 30 -36.16 -24.36 -26.54
N THR A 31 -36.17 -25.55 -27.13
CA THR A 31 -35.17 -26.59 -26.86
C THR A 31 -33.83 -26.27 -27.52
N GLN A 32 -32.74 -26.24 -26.74
CA GLN A 32 -31.41 -26.57 -27.22
C GLN A 32 -30.77 -27.63 -26.29
N THR A 33 -30.36 -28.73 -26.89
CA THR A 33 -29.69 -29.86 -26.26
C THR A 33 -28.20 -29.57 -26.09
N TYR A 34 -27.66 -29.81 -24.89
CA TYR A 34 -26.22 -29.83 -24.65
C TYR A 34 -25.69 -31.26 -24.79
N GLU A 35 -24.88 -31.51 -25.83
CA GLU A 35 -24.11 -32.76 -25.92
C GLU A 35 -22.87 -32.68 -25.02
N VAL A 36 -22.71 -33.67 -24.13
CA VAL A 36 -21.50 -33.84 -23.32
C VAL A 36 -20.57 -34.81 -24.04
N SER A 37 -19.60 -34.28 -24.78
CA SER A 37 -18.54 -35.10 -25.38
C SER A 37 -17.40 -35.31 -24.39
N MET A 38 -17.23 -36.54 -23.91
CA MET A 38 -16.07 -36.92 -23.09
C MET A 38 -14.94 -37.43 -23.98
N MET A 39 -13.97 -36.56 -24.28
CA MET A 39 -12.68 -36.97 -24.85
C MET A 39 -11.62 -37.07 -23.74
N ARG A 40 -10.92 -38.20 -23.72
CA ARG A 40 -9.70 -38.42 -22.95
C ARG A 40 -8.53 -38.10 -23.86
N ASP A 41 -7.64 -37.20 -23.46
CA ASP A 41 -6.35 -37.05 -24.12
C ASP A 41 -5.19 -36.99 -23.12
N ARG A 42 -4.03 -37.41 -23.60
CA ARG A 42 -2.76 -37.48 -22.87
C ARG A 42 -2.02 -36.15 -22.98
N PRO A 43 -1.07 -35.85 -22.08
CA PRO A 43 -0.28 -34.64 -22.19
C PRO A 43 0.82 -34.82 -23.26
N ASP A 44 0.62 -34.22 -24.43
CA ASP A 44 1.70 -34.04 -25.41
C ASP A 44 2.57 -32.83 -25.04
N GLU A 45 3.86 -32.92 -25.34
CA GLU A 45 4.86 -31.88 -25.08
C GLU A 45 4.61 -30.66 -25.97
N VAL A 46 4.51 -29.47 -25.37
CA VAL A 46 4.39 -28.21 -26.11
C VAL A 46 5.79 -27.65 -26.37
N GLU A 47 6.29 -27.80 -27.59
CA GLU A 47 7.50 -27.09 -28.06
C GLU A 47 7.27 -25.58 -28.08
N LEU A 48 8.29 -24.81 -27.68
CA LEU A 48 8.29 -23.35 -27.75
C LEU A 48 8.53 -22.89 -29.19
N GLU A 49 7.48 -22.50 -29.91
CA GLU A 49 7.64 -21.61 -31.07
C GLU A 49 7.65 -20.14 -30.64
N ALA A 50 8.73 -19.44 -30.98
CA ALA A 50 8.95 -18.04 -30.62
C ALA A 50 8.14 -17.09 -31.53
N ALA A 51 6.92 -16.74 -31.11
CA ALA A 51 6.11 -15.72 -31.78
C ALA A 51 6.62 -14.29 -31.53
N THR A 52 7.47 -13.79 -32.42
CA THR A 52 7.93 -12.39 -32.45
C THR A 52 6.81 -11.43 -32.89
N THR A 53 5.92 -11.09 -31.94
CA THR A 53 4.98 -9.96 -32.07
C THR A 53 4.98 -9.12 -30.80
N SER A 54 5.32 -7.84 -30.94
CA SER A 54 5.40 -6.86 -29.83
C SER A 54 3.99 -6.42 -29.38
N ALA A 55 3.27 -7.30 -28.70
CA ALA A 55 2.07 -6.94 -27.96
C ALA A 55 2.47 -6.51 -26.54
N LYS A 56 2.07 -5.30 -26.11
CA LYS A 56 2.14 -4.93 -24.68
C LYS A 56 1.23 -5.89 -23.90
N PRO A 57 1.68 -6.55 -22.81
CA PRO A 57 0.82 -7.44 -22.06
C PRO A 57 -0.33 -6.65 -21.41
N GLU A 58 -1.58 -7.01 -21.70
CA GLU A 58 -2.78 -6.45 -21.04
C GLU A 58 -3.08 -7.10 -19.68
N ARG A 59 -2.25 -8.07 -19.28
CA ARG A 59 -2.39 -8.90 -18.08
C ARG A 59 -1.15 -8.79 -17.20
N PRO A 60 -1.28 -8.96 -15.88
CA PRO A 60 -0.10 -9.06 -15.03
C PRO A 60 0.69 -10.33 -15.36
N MET A 61 1.99 -10.30 -15.11
CA MET A 61 2.87 -11.46 -15.23
C MET A 61 3.31 -11.90 -13.84
N ILE A 62 3.28 -13.20 -13.56
CA ILE A 62 3.94 -13.76 -12.37
C ILE A 62 5.20 -14.49 -12.81
N SER A 63 6.32 -14.14 -12.18
CA SER A 63 7.58 -14.89 -12.30
C SER A 63 8.02 -15.41 -10.94
N ILE A 64 8.58 -16.62 -10.91
CA ILE A 64 9.10 -17.27 -9.71
C ILE A 64 10.54 -17.67 -9.99
N GLN A 65 11.49 -17.12 -9.23
CA GLN A 65 12.92 -17.38 -9.42
C GLN A 65 13.57 -17.75 -8.09
N GLN A 66 14.14 -18.95 -8.02
CA GLN A 66 14.94 -19.39 -6.88
C GLN A 66 16.34 -18.78 -6.98
N PHE A 67 16.84 -18.18 -5.89
CA PHE A 67 18.17 -17.58 -5.85
C PHE A 67 19.25 -18.61 -6.14
N HIS A 68 20.31 -18.23 -6.85
CA HIS A 68 21.43 -19.15 -7.14
C HIS A 68 22.17 -19.62 -5.88
N THR A 69 22.15 -18.81 -4.80
CA THR A 69 22.61 -19.17 -3.44
C THR A 69 21.74 -20.24 -2.77
N LYS A 70 20.55 -20.54 -3.33
CA LYS A 70 19.54 -21.49 -2.85
C LYS A 70 18.93 -21.20 -1.47
N GLU A 71 19.28 -20.06 -0.87
CA GLU A 71 18.79 -19.60 0.45
C GLU A 71 17.39 -18.96 0.41
N GLY A 72 16.90 -18.62 -0.78
CA GLY A 72 15.65 -17.89 -0.96
C GLY A 72 15.13 -17.92 -2.39
N MET A 73 14.01 -17.23 -2.59
CA MET A 73 13.26 -17.21 -3.84
C MET A 73 12.43 -15.92 -3.92
N LEU A 74 12.32 -15.37 -5.13
CA LEU A 74 11.48 -14.21 -5.43
C LEU A 74 10.24 -14.64 -6.20
N VAL A 75 9.07 -14.18 -5.78
CA VAL A 75 7.82 -14.24 -6.53
C VAL A 75 7.43 -12.81 -6.92
N LYS A 76 7.52 -12.50 -8.21
CA LYS A 76 7.36 -11.13 -8.74
C LYS A 76 6.12 -11.05 -9.60
N VAL A 77 5.11 -10.33 -9.11
CA VAL A 77 3.87 -9.98 -9.80
C VAL A 77 4.07 -8.62 -10.47
N THR A 78 4.07 -8.59 -11.80
CA THR A 78 4.35 -7.39 -12.59
C THR A 78 3.11 -7.02 -13.41
N PRO A 79 2.33 -5.99 -13.02
CA PRO A 79 1.25 -5.44 -13.83
C PRO A 79 1.76 -4.89 -15.18
N PRO A 80 0.86 -4.68 -16.16
CA PRO A 80 1.19 -3.94 -17.38
C PRO A 80 1.87 -2.59 -17.06
N ARG A 81 2.83 -2.17 -17.89
CA ARG A 81 3.55 -0.89 -17.65
C ARG A 81 2.63 0.33 -17.78
N GLU A 82 1.71 0.26 -18.73
CA GLU A 82 0.77 1.31 -19.09
C GLU A 82 -0.55 0.67 -19.52
N PRO A 83 -1.70 1.34 -19.36
CA PRO A 83 -2.97 0.88 -19.91
C PRO A 83 -2.98 1.01 -21.43
N THR A 84 -3.45 -0.04 -22.13
CA THR A 84 -3.52 -0.08 -23.61
C THR A 84 -4.65 0.76 -24.21
N GLN A 85 -5.70 1.07 -23.44
CA GLN A 85 -6.94 1.67 -23.95
C GLN A 85 -7.43 2.89 -23.13
N LEU A 86 -6.56 3.51 -22.32
CA LEU A 86 -6.96 4.64 -21.48
C LEU A 86 -7.24 5.87 -22.34
N LYS A 87 -8.52 6.26 -22.43
CA LYS A 87 -8.96 7.49 -23.11
C LYS A 87 -8.78 8.76 -22.26
N THR A 88 -8.51 8.57 -20.96
CA THR A 88 -8.39 9.62 -19.96
C THR A 88 -6.93 9.87 -19.59
N ALA A 89 -6.71 11.02 -18.96
CA ALA A 89 -5.41 11.41 -18.45
C ALA A 89 -4.89 10.52 -17.30
N HIS A 90 -5.79 9.76 -16.64
CA HIS A 90 -5.50 8.82 -15.54
C HIS A 90 -6.63 7.78 -15.38
N VAL A 91 -6.46 6.76 -14.53
CA VAL A 91 -7.51 5.75 -14.24
C VAL A 91 -8.64 6.38 -13.41
N PRO A 92 -9.89 6.40 -13.91
CA PRO A 92 -11.02 7.02 -13.21
C PRO A 92 -11.16 6.55 -11.76
N CYS A 93 -11.43 7.46 -10.83
CA CYS A 93 -11.50 7.14 -9.40
C CYS A 93 -12.69 7.78 -8.66
N ASP A 94 -13.11 7.10 -7.60
CA ASP A 94 -14.08 7.58 -6.62
C ASP A 94 -13.30 7.94 -5.34
N ILE A 95 -13.01 9.24 -5.14
CA ILE A 95 -12.24 9.71 -3.98
C ILE A 95 -13.20 10.30 -2.94
N VAL A 96 -13.13 9.78 -1.70
CA VAL A 96 -13.76 10.38 -0.53
C VAL A 96 -12.68 10.94 0.38
N LEU A 97 -12.65 12.28 0.51
CA LEU A 97 -11.78 12.97 1.46
C LEU A 97 -12.44 13.00 2.83
N VAL A 98 -11.77 12.47 3.86
CA VAL A 98 -12.22 12.49 5.26
C VAL A 98 -11.28 13.42 6.03
N LEU A 99 -11.72 14.66 6.21
CA LEU A 99 -10.92 15.76 6.74
C LEU A 99 -11.18 15.94 8.24
N ASP A 100 -10.12 15.83 9.05
CA ASP A 100 -10.16 16.24 10.45
C ASP A 100 -10.32 17.77 10.52
N VAL A 101 -11.33 18.22 11.26
CA VAL A 101 -11.56 19.63 11.57
C VAL A 101 -11.63 19.84 13.09
N SER A 102 -10.96 18.99 13.87
CA SER A 102 -10.86 19.11 15.32
C SER A 102 -9.98 20.30 15.75
N SER A 103 -9.85 20.50 17.07
CA SER A 103 -9.17 21.66 17.65
C SER A 103 -7.65 21.53 17.67
N SER A 104 -7.11 20.30 17.58
CA SER A 104 -5.68 20.08 17.41
C SER A 104 -5.19 20.64 16.07
N MET A 105 -6.00 20.54 15.01
CA MET A 105 -5.69 21.05 13.66
C MET A 105 -5.38 22.57 13.58
N ASN A 106 -5.61 23.34 14.66
CA ASN A 106 -5.14 24.72 14.82
C ASN A 106 -3.66 24.84 15.26
N ALA A 107 -2.96 23.72 15.47
CA ALA A 107 -1.54 23.69 15.73
C ALA A 107 -0.75 24.34 14.58
N MET A 108 0.41 24.91 14.89
CA MET A 108 1.19 25.67 13.92
C MET A 108 1.87 24.76 12.90
N ALA A 109 1.69 25.08 11.62
CA ALA A 109 2.38 24.46 10.50
C ALA A 109 3.84 24.95 10.43
N THR A 110 4.73 24.24 11.12
CA THR A 110 6.16 24.54 11.11
C THR A 110 6.84 24.07 9.82
N ILE A 111 7.87 24.81 9.44
CA ILE A 111 8.78 24.48 8.34
C ILE A 111 10.23 24.44 8.85
N ILE A 112 11.06 23.60 8.24
CA ILE A 112 12.50 23.53 8.48
C ILE A 112 13.21 24.28 7.35
N ASP A 113 14.17 25.14 7.68
CA ASP A 113 15.01 25.79 6.66
C ASP A 113 15.93 24.76 5.98
N GLU A 114 16.22 24.93 4.69
CA GLU A 114 16.96 23.95 3.87
C GLU A 114 18.35 23.59 4.41
N LYS A 115 18.88 24.37 5.36
CA LYS A 115 20.16 24.16 6.05
C LYS A 115 20.04 23.35 7.36
N GLY A 116 18.86 22.84 7.72
CA GLY A 116 18.62 22.20 9.02
C GLY A 116 18.51 23.20 10.17
N GLY A 117 17.96 24.39 9.88
CA GLY A 117 17.69 25.41 10.89
C GLY A 117 16.58 25.01 11.87
N PRO A 118 16.33 25.82 12.92
CA PRO A 118 15.21 25.59 13.82
C PRO A 118 13.87 25.63 13.07
N ASN A 119 12.87 24.94 13.61
CA ASN A 119 11.49 25.00 13.13
C ASN A 119 11.00 26.46 13.11
N MET A 120 10.69 26.97 11.92
CA MET A 120 10.15 28.31 11.74
C MET A 120 8.63 28.28 11.69
N ASN A 121 8.00 29.29 12.31
CA ASN A 121 6.56 29.49 12.27
C ASN A 121 6.17 30.48 11.17
N THR A 122 5.24 30.05 10.35
CA THR A 122 4.76 30.75 9.15
C THR A 122 3.41 31.43 9.34
N GLY A 123 2.76 31.21 10.49
CA GLY A 123 1.39 31.67 10.78
C GLY A 123 0.29 30.77 10.22
N TYR A 124 0.63 29.75 9.42
CA TYR A 124 -0.32 28.74 8.97
C TYR A 124 -0.60 27.71 10.06
N THR A 125 -1.79 27.12 10.01
CA THR A 125 -2.19 25.98 10.85
C THR A 125 -2.15 24.67 10.06
N VAL A 126 -2.12 23.53 10.74
CA VAL A 126 -2.27 22.21 10.07
C VAL A 126 -3.56 22.16 9.25
N LEU A 127 -4.65 22.76 9.73
CA LEU A 127 -5.91 22.88 8.99
C LEU A 127 -5.77 23.70 7.70
N ASP A 128 -5.04 24.82 7.70
CA ASP A 128 -4.81 25.62 6.48
C ASP A 128 -4.09 24.79 5.40
N ILE A 129 -3.12 24.00 5.84
CA ILE A 129 -2.33 23.11 5.00
C ILE A 129 -3.20 21.97 4.45
N VAL A 130 -4.04 21.33 5.29
CA VAL A 130 -5.01 20.30 4.84
C VAL A 130 -6.03 20.86 3.85
N LYS A 131 -6.57 22.05 4.09
CA LYS A 131 -7.46 22.75 3.14
C LYS A 131 -6.78 22.96 1.79
N GLN A 132 -5.52 23.37 1.78
CA GLN A 132 -4.77 23.61 0.54
C GLN A 132 -4.54 22.32 -0.25
N VAL A 133 -4.20 21.22 0.44
CA VAL A 133 -4.10 19.89 -0.18
C VAL A 133 -5.45 19.45 -0.74
N ALA A 134 -6.53 19.52 0.03
CA ALA A 134 -7.87 19.15 -0.42
C ALA A 134 -8.31 19.97 -1.66
N ARG A 135 -8.09 21.30 -1.66
CA ARG A 135 -8.36 22.17 -2.83
C ARG A 135 -7.55 21.78 -4.07
N THR A 136 -6.33 21.27 -3.88
CA THR A 136 -5.45 20.77 -4.96
C THR A 136 -5.95 19.45 -5.53
N ILE A 137 -6.43 18.54 -4.68
CA ILE A 137 -7.09 17.31 -5.12
C ILE A 137 -8.33 17.67 -5.95
N VAL A 138 -9.22 18.55 -5.46
CA VAL A 138 -10.41 19.03 -6.19
C VAL A 138 -10.04 19.62 -7.56
N GLN A 139 -9.02 20.47 -7.61
CA GLN A 139 -8.54 21.10 -8.84
C GLN A 139 -8.16 20.06 -9.90
N THR A 140 -7.41 19.03 -9.51
CA THR A 140 -6.80 18.04 -10.42
C THR A 140 -7.70 16.90 -10.87
N LEU A 141 -8.92 16.75 -10.32
CA LEU A 141 -9.86 15.69 -10.73
C LEU A 141 -10.31 15.86 -12.18
N HIS A 142 -10.49 14.74 -12.89
CA HIS A 142 -11.06 14.70 -14.25
C HIS A 142 -12.59 14.62 -14.17
N GLU A 143 -13.29 14.99 -15.24
CA GLU A 143 -14.76 14.83 -15.38
C GLU A 143 -15.26 13.40 -15.14
N ASN A 144 -14.41 12.39 -15.30
CA ASN A 144 -14.76 10.98 -15.14
C ASN A 144 -14.62 10.50 -13.68
N ASP A 145 -13.98 11.28 -12.81
CA ASP A 145 -13.83 10.97 -11.39
C ASP A 145 -15.11 11.33 -10.60
N ARG A 146 -15.25 10.79 -9.39
CA ARG A 146 -16.23 11.22 -8.40
C ARG A 146 -15.53 11.74 -7.14
N LEU A 147 -16.12 12.75 -6.51
CA LEU A 147 -15.64 13.34 -5.25
C LEU A 147 -16.73 13.33 -4.20
N GLY A 148 -16.39 12.82 -3.01
CA GLY A 148 -17.11 13.06 -1.76
C GLY A 148 -16.20 13.73 -0.74
N ILE A 149 -16.77 14.53 0.17
CA ILE A 149 -16.05 15.17 1.26
C ILE A 149 -16.84 14.98 2.56
N VAL A 150 -16.17 14.40 3.55
CA VAL A 150 -16.63 14.29 4.93
C VAL A 150 -15.67 15.11 5.80
N THR A 151 -16.21 15.86 6.75
CA THR A 151 -15.43 16.54 7.80
C THR A 151 -15.81 15.95 9.14
N PHE A 152 -14.86 15.75 10.05
CA PHE A 152 -15.18 15.21 11.39
C PHE A 152 -14.54 16.00 12.53
N SER A 153 -15.27 16.07 13.64
CA SER A 153 -14.81 16.59 14.93
C SER A 153 -15.36 15.70 16.05
N GLN A 154 -16.28 16.16 16.90
CA GLN A 154 -17.10 15.28 17.76
C GLN A 154 -17.98 14.32 16.96
N THR A 155 -18.45 14.76 15.80
CA THR A 155 -19.29 14.01 14.86
C THR A 155 -18.80 14.23 13.44
N ALA A 156 -19.12 13.29 12.55
CA ALA A 156 -18.89 13.41 11.12
C ALA A 156 -20.04 14.13 10.42
N HIS A 157 -19.70 14.92 9.41
CA HIS A 157 -20.63 15.65 8.56
C HIS A 157 -20.23 15.47 7.10
N VAL A 158 -21.19 15.09 6.26
CA VAL A 158 -21.01 15.04 4.80
C VAL A 158 -21.11 16.48 4.28
N LEU A 159 -19.97 17.06 3.92
CA LEU A 159 -19.91 18.35 3.24
C LEU A 159 -20.39 18.20 1.79
N GLN A 160 -19.93 17.13 1.14
CA GLN A 160 -20.30 16.79 -0.23
C GLN A 160 -20.51 15.28 -0.35
N SER A 161 -21.70 14.86 -0.82
CA SER A 161 -21.94 13.45 -1.19
C SER A 161 -21.08 13.05 -2.40
N LEU A 162 -20.77 11.76 -2.56
CA LEU A 162 -19.90 11.27 -3.63
C LEU A 162 -20.57 11.44 -5.02
N GLN A 163 -20.23 12.52 -5.72
CA GLN A 163 -20.84 12.91 -7.01
C GLN A 163 -19.81 12.98 -8.15
N PRO A 164 -20.21 12.76 -9.41
CA PRO A 164 -19.35 13.01 -10.58
C PRO A 164 -18.81 14.44 -10.63
N VAL A 165 -17.57 14.56 -11.08
CA VAL A 165 -16.90 15.86 -11.27
C VAL A 165 -17.31 16.52 -12.60
N ALA A 166 -17.83 15.76 -13.57
CA ALA A 166 -18.46 16.29 -14.77
C ALA A 166 -19.59 17.29 -14.42
N GLY A 167 -19.41 18.56 -14.79
CA GLY A 167 -20.37 19.63 -14.50
C GLY A 167 -20.42 20.10 -13.04
N ALA A 168 -19.51 19.63 -12.16
CA ALA A 168 -19.47 20.06 -10.76
C ALA A 168 -18.84 21.47 -10.61
N ASP A 169 -19.39 22.28 -9.70
CA ASP A 169 -18.81 23.57 -9.32
C ASP A 169 -17.59 23.38 -8.42
N LYS A 170 -16.43 23.10 -9.05
CA LYS A 170 -15.15 22.97 -8.35
C LYS A 170 -14.78 24.22 -7.55
N ASP A 171 -15.19 25.41 -7.97
CA ASP A 171 -14.85 26.65 -7.27
C ASP A 171 -15.71 26.83 -6.02
N GLY A 172 -17.01 26.54 -6.09
CA GLY A 172 -17.90 26.39 -4.94
C GLY A 172 -17.33 25.40 -3.91
N ILE A 173 -16.96 24.19 -4.33
CA ILE A 173 -16.38 23.14 -3.47
C ILE A 173 -15.07 23.63 -2.82
N LYS A 174 -14.15 24.23 -3.60
CA LYS A 174 -12.90 24.81 -3.06
C LYS A 174 -13.17 25.94 -2.05
N ASN A 175 -14.26 26.71 -2.23
CA ASN A 175 -14.67 27.77 -1.33
C ASN A 175 -15.30 27.23 -0.03
N GLU A 176 -16.05 26.13 -0.08
CA GLU A 176 -16.55 25.43 1.12
C GLU A 176 -15.40 24.87 1.96
N ILE A 177 -14.45 24.17 1.34
CA ILE A 177 -13.23 23.68 2.00
C ILE A 177 -12.48 24.85 2.66
N HIS A 178 -12.31 25.97 1.96
CA HIS A 178 -11.61 27.13 2.51
C HIS A 178 -12.29 27.69 3.78
N ARG A 179 -13.63 27.66 3.85
CA ARG A 179 -14.45 28.13 4.98
C ARG A 179 -14.46 27.22 6.20
N LEU A 180 -13.93 25.99 6.11
CA LEU A 180 -13.87 25.07 7.25
C LEU A 180 -13.15 25.70 8.46
N LYS A 181 -13.60 25.37 9.66
CA LYS A 181 -13.04 25.88 10.92
C LYS A 181 -12.88 24.73 11.90
N SER A 182 -11.87 24.84 12.75
CA SER A 182 -11.67 23.95 13.90
C SER A 182 -12.91 23.88 14.79
N GLN A 183 -13.25 22.68 15.23
CA GLN A 183 -14.33 22.35 16.15
C GLN A 183 -13.75 21.52 17.31
N ARG A 184 -14.55 21.22 18.34
CA ARG A 184 -14.05 20.44 19.49
C ARG A 184 -14.16 18.93 19.23
N GLY A 185 -13.19 18.18 19.74
CA GLY A 185 -13.17 16.71 19.76
C GLY A 185 -12.79 16.07 18.42
N THR A 186 -12.42 14.79 18.49
CA THR A 186 -11.84 14.03 17.37
C THR A 186 -12.41 12.60 17.39
N ASN A 187 -13.45 12.36 16.60
CA ASN A 187 -14.14 11.08 16.43
C ASN A 187 -13.77 10.47 15.07
N LEU A 188 -12.56 9.92 15.01
CA LEU A 188 -12.00 9.31 13.82
C LEU A 188 -12.88 8.16 13.28
N TRP A 189 -13.49 7.38 14.18
CA TRP A 189 -14.36 6.27 13.79
C TRP A 189 -15.60 6.74 13.04
N ASP A 190 -16.30 7.77 13.54
CA ASP A 190 -17.48 8.31 12.87
C ASP A 190 -17.11 8.93 11.51
N GLY A 191 -15.95 9.58 11.42
CA GLY A 191 -15.38 10.08 10.16
C GLY A 191 -15.14 8.98 9.12
N VAL A 192 -14.42 7.91 9.50
CA VAL A 192 -14.13 6.76 8.62
C VAL A 192 -15.43 6.06 8.23
N LYS A 193 -16.31 5.76 9.19
CA LYS A 193 -17.59 5.09 8.94
C LYS A 193 -18.46 5.90 7.98
N THR A 194 -18.64 7.19 8.24
CA THR A 194 -19.44 8.08 7.38
C THR A 194 -18.85 8.17 5.98
N GLY A 195 -17.52 8.29 5.86
CA GLY A 195 -16.84 8.25 4.56
C GLY A 195 -17.08 6.94 3.80
N LEU A 196 -17.01 5.79 4.47
CA LEU A 196 -17.31 4.48 3.86
C LEU A 196 -18.77 4.38 3.38
N THR A 197 -19.73 4.97 4.09
CA THR A 197 -21.15 4.97 3.67
C THR A 197 -21.44 5.78 2.40
N LEU A 198 -20.53 6.66 1.96
CA LEU A 198 -20.68 7.38 0.68
C LEU A 198 -20.42 6.49 -0.54
N PHE A 199 -19.74 5.36 -0.37
CA PHE A 199 -19.55 4.37 -1.42
C PHE A 199 -20.75 3.42 -1.48
N ASN A 200 -21.34 3.27 -2.68
CA ASN A 200 -22.40 2.29 -2.89
C ASN A 200 -21.77 0.95 -3.31
N ALA A 201 -21.67 0.02 -2.36
CA ALA A 201 -21.09 -1.32 -2.55
C ALA A 201 -21.73 -2.15 -3.69
N ASN A 202 -22.93 -1.77 -4.17
CA ASN A 202 -23.64 -2.47 -5.24
C ASN A 202 -23.37 -1.88 -6.64
N LEU A 203 -22.58 -0.81 -6.77
CA LEU A 203 -22.24 -0.22 -8.06
C LEU A 203 -20.81 -0.61 -8.46
N ASN A 204 -20.68 -1.47 -9.47
CA ASN A 204 -19.40 -1.66 -10.14
C ASN A 204 -19.22 -0.56 -11.18
N THR A 205 -18.36 0.42 -10.91
CA THR A 205 -18.32 1.71 -11.62
C THR A 205 -17.14 1.85 -12.58
N ASP A 206 -16.35 0.80 -12.79
CA ASP A 206 -15.02 0.85 -13.45
C ASP A 206 -14.04 1.88 -12.81
N ARG A 207 -14.35 2.39 -11.61
CA ARG A 207 -13.56 3.40 -10.89
C ARG A 207 -12.88 2.82 -9.68
N VAL A 208 -11.68 3.31 -9.38
CA VAL A 208 -10.91 2.95 -8.19
C VAL A 208 -11.51 3.65 -6.95
N PRO A 209 -12.09 2.93 -5.97
CA PRO A 209 -12.68 3.54 -4.80
C PRO A 209 -11.63 3.73 -3.70
N ALA A 210 -11.44 4.97 -3.26
CA ALA A 210 -10.42 5.34 -2.28
C ALA A 210 -10.96 6.33 -1.23
N LEU A 211 -10.85 5.95 0.04
CA LEU A 211 -11.12 6.80 1.19
C LEU A 211 -9.81 7.31 1.76
N MET A 212 -9.67 8.63 1.89
CA MET A 212 -8.42 9.29 2.26
C MET A 212 -8.64 10.13 3.52
N VAL A 213 -8.13 9.65 4.66
CA VAL A 213 -8.23 10.32 5.97
C VAL A 213 -7.03 11.24 6.18
N LEU A 214 -7.28 12.49 6.57
CA LEU A 214 -6.24 13.46 6.92
C LEU A 214 -6.49 13.94 8.36
N THR A 215 -5.58 13.63 9.30
CA THR A 215 -5.78 13.88 10.75
C THR A 215 -4.46 14.12 11.51
N ASP A 216 -4.48 15.04 12.47
CA ASP A 216 -3.35 15.33 13.38
C ASP A 216 -3.57 14.83 14.82
N GLY A 217 -4.75 14.28 15.10
CA GLY A 217 -5.26 14.12 16.45
C GLY A 217 -5.18 12.70 17.02
N GLU A 218 -5.20 12.64 18.34
CA GLU A 218 -5.58 11.43 19.07
C GLU A 218 -7.11 11.31 19.10
N PRO A 219 -7.73 10.22 18.60
CA PRO A 219 -9.16 10.02 18.77
C PRO A 219 -9.53 9.95 20.26
N PHE A 220 -10.57 10.70 20.60
CA PHE A 220 -11.15 10.77 21.95
C PHE A 220 -12.24 9.71 22.16
N ASP A 221 -13.00 9.41 21.10
CA ASP A 221 -13.99 8.34 21.06
C ASP A 221 -13.46 7.23 20.16
N GLU A 222 -13.45 5.99 20.67
CA GLU A 222 -12.93 4.81 19.99
C GLU A 222 -13.97 3.68 20.03
N PRO A 223 -14.05 2.81 19.01
CA PRO A 223 -14.96 1.67 19.04
C PRO A 223 -14.69 0.78 20.26
N ILE A 224 -15.75 0.30 20.92
CA ILE A 224 -15.66 -0.53 22.15
C ILE A 224 -14.78 -1.79 21.95
N LYS A 225 -14.71 -2.33 20.73
CA LYS A 225 -13.88 -3.49 20.36
C LYS A 225 -12.57 -3.13 19.65
N GLY A 226 -12.21 -1.84 19.62
CA GLY A 226 -11.11 -1.31 18.82
C GLY A 226 -11.45 -1.20 17.32
N TYR A 227 -10.60 -0.48 16.59
CA TYR A 227 -10.77 -0.19 15.16
C TYR A 227 -10.70 -1.45 14.28
N ALA A 228 -9.88 -2.43 14.65
CA ALA A 228 -9.68 -3.64 13.85
C ALA A 228 -10.97 -4.46 13.72
N ASP A 229 -11.60 -4.79 14.85
CA ASP A 229 -12.86 -5.52 14.88
C ASP A 229 -14.01 -4.70 14.28
N ALA A 230 -14.05 -3.39 14.55
CA ALA A 230 -15.09 -2.51 14.04
C ALA A 230 -15.08 -2.40 12.50
N LEU A 231 -13.89 -2.38 11.88
CA LEU A 231 -13.72 -2.43 10.42
C LEU A 231 -14.06 -3.82 9.85
N ARG A 232 -13.51 -4.91 10.41
CA ARG A 232 -13.80 -6.27 9.90
C ARG A 232 -15.29 -6.63 10.03
N ALA A 233 -15.98 -6.10 11.04
CA ALA A 233 -17.42 -6.26 11.20
C ALA A 233 -18.27 -5.57 10.11
N GLN A 234 -17.69 -4.67 9.30
CA GLN A 234 -18.38 -4.13 8.11
C GLN A 234 -18.40 -5.13 6.93
N GLY A 235 -17.62 -6.22 7.00
CA GLY A 235 -17.43 -7.14 5.88
C GLY A 235 -16.43 -6.60 4.85
N PRO A 236 -16.55 -7.00 3.56
CA PRO A 236 -15.71 -6.46 2.49
C PRO A 236 -15.87 -4.94 2.38
N LEU A 237 -14.77 -4.20 2.58
CA LEU A 237 -14.79 -2.74 2.55
C LEU A 237 -14.97 -2.24 1.11
N PRO A 238 -15.82 -1.22 0.86
CA PRO A 238 -16.15 -0.75 -0.49
C PRO A 238 -15.06 0.13 -1.12
N ALA A 239 -14.03 0.52 -0.36
CA ALA A 239 -12.96 1.42 -0.79
C ALA A 239 -11.65 1.10 -0.07
N SER A 240 -10.51 1.35 -0.73
CA SER A 240 -9.21 1.28 -0.08
C SER A 240 -9.02 2.47 0.87
N ILE A 241 -8.56 2.22 2.10
CA ILE A 241 -8.40 3.28 3.11
C ILE A 241 -6.92 3.72 3.20
N TYR A 242 -6.69 5.00 2.93
CA TYR A 242 -5.41 5.67 3.07
C TYR A 242 -5.48 6.61 4.27
N THR A 243 -4.51 6.57 5.18
CA THR A 243 -4.49 7.42 6.38
C THR A 243 -3.23 8.28 6.40
N LEU A 244 -3.40 9.59 6.36
CA LEU A 244 -2.33 10.57 6.45
C LEU A 244 -2.32 11.20 7.85
N GLY A 245 -1.28 10.89 8.62
CA GLY A 245 -1.10 11.38 9.99
C GLY A 245 -0.15 12.57 10.05
N PHE A 246 -0.57 13.66 10.69
CA PHE A 246 0.12 14.94 10.73
C PHE A 246 0.73 15.23 12.11
N GLY A 247 1.96 15.75 12.14
CA GLY A 247 2.56 16.24 13.39
C GLY A 247 2.95 15.12 14.37
N ASP A 248 3.03 15.46 15.65
CA ASP A 248 3.74 14.66 16.66
C ASP A 248 2.85 13.98 17.71
N HIS A 249 1.53 14.16 17.62
CA HIS A 249 0.55 13.67 18.60
C HIS A 249 -0.54 12.80 17.95
N ILE A 250 -0.16 11.96 16.99
CA ILE A 250 -1.04 11.03 16.28
C ILE A 250 -1.00 9.61 16.87
N LYS A 251 -2.12 8.88 16.83
CA LYS A 251 -2.12 7.43 17.11
C LYS A 251 -1.74 6.63 15.85
N SER A 252 -0.47 6.66 15.44
CA SER A 252 -0.04 5.98 14.19
C SER A 252 -0.32 4.48 14.17
N ALA A 253 -0.35 3.81 15.32
CA ALA A 253 -0.76 2.41 15.45
C ALA A 253 -2.23 2.19 15.00
N VAL A 254 -3.13 3.09 15.39
CA VAL A 254 -4.55 3.08 14.99
C VAL A 254 -4.68 3.39 13.50
N LEU A 255 -4.01 4.44 13.01
CA LEU A 255 -4.02 4.81 11.59
C LEU A 255 -3.46 3.69 10.70
N SER A 256 -2.36 3.07 11.11
CA SER A 256 -1.76 1.90 10.43
C SER A 256 -2.71 0.70 10.40
N THR A 257 -3.39 0.42 11.52
CA THR A 257 -4.37 -0.69 11.61
C THR A 257 -5.55 -0.45 10.66
N ILE A 258 -6.07 0.79 10.61
CA ILE A 258 -7.14 1.19 9.68
C ILE A 258 -6.69 1.02 8.23
N ALA A 259 -5.50 1.49 7.87
CA ALA A 259 -5.00 1.45 6.50
C ALA A 259 -4.67 0.02 6.02
N GLU A 260 -4.09 -0.83 6.87
CA GLU A 260 -3.77 -2.22 6.50
C GLU A 260 -5.03 -3.05 6.31
N ILE A 261 -6.02 -2.96 7.22
CA ILE A 261 -7.32 -3.64 7.05
C ILE A 261 -8.09 -3.05 5.86
N GLY A 262 -7.95 -1.74 5.63
CA GLY A 262 -8.47 -1.06 4.45
C GLY A 262 -7.73 -1.35 3.14
N GLY A 263 -6.66 -2.16 3.14
CA GLY A 263 -5.89 -2.49 1.92
C GLY A 263 -5.20 -1.31 1.23
N GLY A 264 -5.10 -0.15 1.90
CA GLY A 264 -4.34 1.02 1.45
C GLY A 264 -2.99 1.11 2.16
N TYR A 265 -2.59 2.32 2.55
CA TYR A 265 -1.39 2.53 3.37
C TYR A 265 -1.49 3.75 4.29
N TYR A 266 -0.68 3.71 5.37
CA TYR A 266 -0.48 4.85 6.27
C TYR A 266 0.74 5.67 5.84
N GLY A 267 0.56 6.98 5.71
CA GLY A 267 1.62 7.95 5.39
C GLY A 267 1.83 8.93 6.55
N PHE A 268 3.07 9.06 7.00
CA PHE A 268 3.43 10.02 8.05
C PHE A 268 3.90 11.36 7.50
N ILE A 269 3.39 12.46 8.07
CA ILE A 269 3.71 13.84 7.68
C ILE A 269 4.35 14.52 8.91
N PRO A 270 5.68 14.39 9.09
CA PRO A 270 6.40 14.89 10.28
C PRO A 270 6.43 16.42 10.38
N ASN A 271 6.33 17.13 9.25
CA ASN A 271 6.13 18.56 9.21
C ASN A 271 5.30 18.93 7.98
N SER A 272 4.88 20.19 7.91
CA SER A 272 3.98 20.62 6.83
C SER A 272 4.66 20.63 5.46
N GLN A 273 5.99 20.60 5.36
CA GLN A 273 6.69 20.74 4.08
C GLN A 273 6.56 19.51 3.17
N VAL A 274 6.24 18.35 3.73
CA VAL A 274 6.11 17.10 2.95
C VAL A 274 4.67 16.67 2.73
N VAL A 275 3.70 17.45 3.25
CA VAL A 275 2.27 17.17 3.12
C VAL A 275 1.85 16.97 1.67
N CYS A 276 2.31 17.84 0.77
CA CYS A 276 1.91 17.84 -0.62
C CYS A 276 2.57 16.67 -1.36
N THR A 277 3.83 16.36 -1.04
CA THR A 277 4.50 15.14 -1.52
C THR A 277 3.72 13.88 -1.12
N VAL A 278 3.43 13.67 0.17
CA VAL A 278 2.76 12.45 0.64
C VAL A 278 1.33 12.33 0.10
N ALA A 279 0.58 13.43 0.04
CA ALA A 279 -0.77 13.44 -0.53
C ALA A 279 -0.77 13.30 -2.06
N ALA A 280 0.17 13.92 -2.78
CA ALA A 280 0.30 13.79 -4.23
C ALA A 280 0.67 12.35 -4.61
N HIS A 281 1.56 11.70 -3.85
CA HIS A 281 1.86 10.28 -4.02
C HIS A 281 0.61 9.41 -3.84
N ALA A 282 -0.14 9.59 -2.73
CA ALA A 282 -1.35 8.82 -2.48
C ALA A 282 -2.38 8.93 -3.63
N VAL A 283 -2.65 10.15 -4.11
CA VAL A 283 -3.58 10.39 -5.22
C VAL A 283 -3.03 9.89 -6.54
N ALA A 284 -1.72 9.99 -6.78
CA ALA A 284 -1.07 9.44 -7.98
C ALA A 284 -1.12 7.91 -8.01
N HIS A 285 -0.94 7.23 -6.87
CA HIS A 285 -1.12 5.78 -6.75
C HIS A 285 -2.56 5.38 -7.02
N ILE A 286 -3.55 6.04 -6.39
CA ILE A 286 -4.97 5.79 -6.66
C ILE A 286 -5.26 5.87 -8.18
N ARG A 287 -4.77 6.94 -8.82
CA ARG A 287 -4.93 7.22 -10.26
C ARG A 287 -4.09 6.37 -11.22
N SER A 288 -3.11 5.61 -10.71
CA SER A 288 -2.30 4.66 -11.47
C SER A 288 -2.65 3.18 -11.17
N THR A 289 -3.71 2.93 -10.40
CA THR A 289 -4.15 1.56 -10.04
C THR A 289 -4.55 0.75 -11.28
N PHE A 290 -3.91 -0.41 -11.45
CA PHE A 290 -4.25 -1.44 -12.44
C PHE A 290 -5.41 -2.32 -11.95
N ALA A 291 -5.34 -2.78 -10.69
CA ALA A 291 -6.35 -3.66 -10.10
C ALA A 291 -6.42 -3.47 -8.57
N THR A 292 -7.62 -3.53 -8.00
CA THR A 292 -7.86 -3.33 -6.56
C THR A 292 -7.97 -4.66 -5.82
N THR A 293 -7.65 -4.68 -4.52
CA THR A 293 -7.92 -5.85 -3.63
C THR A 293 -7.42 -7.19 -4.19
N CYS A 294 -6.21 -7.19 -4.74
CA CYS A 294 -5.58 -8.38 -5.32
C CYS A 294 -5.08 -9.33 -4.23
N HIS A 295 -5.24 -10.64 -4.47
CA HIS A 295 -4.76 -11.70 -3.60
C HIS A 295 -3.91 -12.69 -4.41
N LEU A 296 -2.72 -13.01 -3.91
CA LEU A 296 -1.89 -14.07 -4.47
C LEU A 296 -2.00 -15.31 -3.57
N GLU A 297 -2.45 -16.42 -4.11
CA GLU A 297 -2.36 -17.74 -3.47
C GLU A 297 -1.11 -18.45 -4.00
N LEU A 298 -0.21 -18.89 -3.11
CA LEU A 298 0.93 -19.74 -3.44
C LEU A 298 0.73 -21.14 -2.86
N ARG A 299 0.79 -22.15 -3.71
CA ARG A 299 0.71 -23.56 -3.32
C ARG A 299 2.11 -24.15 -3.34
N VAL A 300 2.56 -24.57 -2.17
CA VAL A 300 3.92 -25.03 -1.90
C VAL A 300 3.86 -26.50 -1.48
N PRO A 301 4.49 -27.44 -2.21
CA PRO A 301 4.43 -28.86 -1.88
C PRO A 301 5.19 -29.15 -0.58
N HIS A 302 4.78 -30.18 0.18
CA HIS A 302 5.46 -30.56 1.43
C HIS A 302 6.95 -30.92 1.25
N SER A 303 7.39 -31.22 0.02
CA SER A 303 8.80 -31.43 -0.33
C SER A 303 9.67 -30.17 -0.27
N ALA A 304 9.07 -28.97 -0.23
CA ALA A 304 9.76 -27.69 -0.06
C ALA A 304 10.15 -27.44 1.41
N THR A 305 10.77 -28.43 2.06
CA THR A 305 11.05 -28.39 3.50
C THR A 305 11.93 -27.19 3.87
N GLY A 306 11.54 -26.48 4.93
CA GLY A 306 12.28 -25.33 5.43
C GLY A 306 11.99 -24.01 4.73
N LEU A 307 11.16 -23.93 3.67
CA LEU A 307 10.73 -22.64 3.13
C LEU A 307 9.89 -21.91 4.18
N THR A 308 10.45 -20.84 4.75
CA THR A 308 9.80 -19.95 5.70
C THR A 308 9.42 -18.62 5.09
N MET A 309 8.32 -18.11 5.63
CA MET A 309 7.81 -16.77 5.42
C MET A 309 8.63 -15.79 6.26
N SER A 310 8.82 -14.57 5.73
CA SER A 310 9.64 -13.54 6.37
C SER A 310 8.84 -12.27 6.71
N THR A 311 7.55 -12.22 6.39
CA THR A 311 6.62 -11.16 6.80
C THR A 311 5.25 -11.74 7.11
N ASP A 312 4.64 -11.29 8.22
CA ASP A 312 3.41 -11.86 8.80
C ASP A 312 2.10 -11.49 8.06
N GLN A 313 2.17 -10.98 6.83
CA GLN A 313 0.99 -10.57 6.05
C GLN A 313 0.15 -11.75 5.49
N VAL A 314 0.41 -12.99 5.89
CA VAL A 314 -0.22 -14.18 5.28
C VAL A 314 -1.31 -14.80 6.14
N LEU A 315 -2.51 -14.88 5.54
CA LEU A 315 -3.56 -15.78 5.99
C LEU A 315 -3.19 -17.19 5.51
N VAL A 316 -2.60 -18.01 6.39
CA VAL A 316 -2.36 -19.43 6.10
C VAL A 316 -3.69 -20.18 6.21
N THR A 317 -4.32 -20.45 5.07
CA THR A 317 -5.50 -21.29 4.99
C THR A 317 -5.09 -22.73 4.71
N ASN A 318 -5.06 -23.56 5.75
CA ASN A 318 -4.94 -25.02 5.62
C ASN A 318 -6.25 -25.60 5.05
N GLN A 319 -6.51 -25.39 3.76
CA GLN A 319 -7.52 -26.14 3.03
C GLN A 319 -6.90 -27.43 2.49
N GLU A 320 -7.18 -28.55 3.15
CA GLU A 320 -6.98 -29.89 2.59
C GLU A 320 -7.94 -30.12 1.42
N GLN A 321 -7.64 -29.54 0.26
CA GLN A 321 -8.24 -29.97 -1.00
C GLN A 321 -7.61 -31.32 -1.34
N GLN A 322 -8.44 -32.38 -1.42
CA GLN A 322 -8.07 -33.81 -1.46
C GLN A 322 -7.12 -34.27 -2.60
N LEU A 323 -6.57 -33.36 -3.39
CA LEU A 323 -5.72 -33.61 -4.55
C LEU A 323 -4.34 -32.91 -4.51
N PHE A 324 -4.04 -32.05 -3.51
CA PHE A 324 -2.73 -31.40 -3.39
C PHE A 324 -2.07 -31.68 -2.03
N ALA A 325 -0.93 -32.37 -2.04
CA ALA A 325 -0.13 -32.63 -0.85
C ALA A 325 0.85 -31.47 -0.58
N GLY A 326 0.34 -30.33 -0.15
CA GLY A 326 1.15 -29.18 0.25
C GLY A 326 0.36 -28.08 0.98
N THR A 327 1.05 -27.00 1.31
CA THR A 327 0.50 -25.83 2.02
C THR A 327 0.06 -24.75 1.04
N SER A 328 -1.06 -24.08 1.31
CA SER A 328 -1.50 -22.89 0.56
C SER A 328 -1.29 -21.61 1.40
N TRP A 329 -0.64 -20.62 0.82
CA TRP A 329 -0.32 -19.32 1.44
C TRP A 329 -1.04 -18.20 0.70
N SER A 330 -1.90 -17.44 1.39
CA SER A 330 -2.63 -16.31 0.78
C SER A 330 -2.04 -14.95 1.20
N PHE A 331 -1.56 -14.20 0.22
CA PHE A 331 -0.97 -12.86 0.36
C PHE A 331 -1.96 -11.78 -0.11
N PRO A 332 -2.40 -10.86 0.76
CA PRO A 332 -3.20 -9.70 0.38
C PRO A 332 -2.28 -8.63 -0.23
N LEU A 333 -2.09 -8.68 -1.56
CA LEU A 333 -1.29 -7.68 -2.28
C LEU A 333 -1.92 -6.28 -2.20
N GLY A 334 -3.25 -6.21 -2.04
CA GLY A 334 -3.99 -4.95 -2.06
C GLY A 334 -4.06 -4.39 -3.47
N ASN A 335 -3.82 -3.09 -3.63
CA ASN A 335 -3.86 -2.47 -4.95
C ASN A 335 -2.54 -2.68 -5.71
N LEU A 336 -2.67 -3.07 -6.98
CA LEU A 336 -1.59 -3.17 -7.97
C LEU A 336 -1.65 -1.94 -8.87
N HIS A 337 -0.50 -1.41 -9.29
CA HIS A 337 -0.41 -0.19 -10.10
C HIS A 337 0.31 -0.45 -11.42
N TYR A 338 -0.06 0.29 -12.46
CA TYR A 338 0.61 0.21 -13.76
C TYR A 338 2.11 0.52 -13.62
N GLY A 339 2.98 -0.31 -14.19
CA GLY A 339 4.43 -0.13 -14.14
C GLY A 339 5.10 -0.33 -12.77
N GLN A 340 4.41 -0.97 -11.83
CA GLN A 340 4.95 -1.22 -10.48
C GLN A 340 4.75 -2.68 -10.06
N SER A 341 5.85 -3.42 -9.87
CA SER A 341 5.78 -4.80 -9.39
C SER A 341 5.48 -4.91 -7.89
N ARG A 342 4.97 -6.09 -7.50
CA ARG A 342 4.94 -6.59 -6.13
C ARG A 342 5.80 -7.84 -6.08
N ASP A 343 6.88 -7.77 -5.31
CA ASP A 343 7.89 -8.81 -5.25
C ASP A 343 7.94 -9.38 -3.83
N ILE A 344 7.56 -10.65 -3.68
CA ILE A 344 7.54 -11.38 -2.42
C ILE A 344 8.83 -12.18 -2.30
N TYR A 345 9.57 -11.95 -1.21
CA TYR A 345 10.74 -12.74 -0.87
C TYR A 345 10.36 -13.87 0.08
N LEU A 346 10.75 -15.10 -0.27
CA LEU A 346 10.56 -16.31 0.53
C LEU A 346 11.94 -16.91 0.85
N ARG A 347 12.17 -17.28 2.11
CA ARG A 347 13.49 -17.70 2.62
C ARG A 347 13.50 -19.20 2.92
N PHE A 348 14.57 -19.92 2.61
CA PHE A 348 14.78 -21.27 3.13
C PHE A 348 15.55 -21.25 4.46
N ASN A 349 15.14 -22.09 5.40
CA ASN A 349 15.90 -22.42 6.61
C ASN A 349 17.04 -23.39 6.23
N GLY A 350 18.01 -22.89 5.47
CA GLY A 350 19.08 -23.67 4.85
C GLY A 350 19.16 -23.41 3.35
N THR A 351 19.59 -24.41 2.57
CA THR A 351 19.58 -24.35 1.10
C THR A 351 18.63 -25.40 0.53
N SER A 352 17.81 -25.03 -0.46
CA SER A 352 16.98 -26.02 -1.15
C SER A 352 17.84 -26.88 -2.09
N GLY A 353 17.82 -28.20 -1.87
CA GLY A 353 18.59 -29.17 -2.64
C GLY A 353 17.96 -29.60 -3.98
N SER A 354 16.72 -29.23 -4.26
CA SER A 354 15.94 -29.76 -5.39
C SER A 354 15.05 -28.70 -6.06
N LYS A 355 14.62 -28.97 -7.31
CA LYS A 355 13.65 -28.11 -8.01
C LYS A 355 12.32 -28.15 -7.25
N ILE A 356 11.69 -26.98 -7.06
CA ILE A 356 10.41 -26.89 -6.35
C ILE A 356 9.34 -26.43 -7.34
N HIS A 357 8.28 -27.23 -7.47
CA HIS A 357 7.08 -26.83 -8.18
C HIS A 357 6.24 -25.91 -7.29
N ILE A 358 5.86 -24.74 -7.78
CA ILE A 358 4.95 -23.81 -7.10
C ILE A 358 3.86 -23.39 -8.07
N GLU A 359 2.61 -23.48 -7.61
CA GLU A 359 1.48 -22.86 -8.29
C GLU A 359 1.23 -21.49 -7.65
N ALA A 360 1.26 -20.43 -8.45
CA ALA A 360 0.92 -19.08 -8.06
C ALA A 360 -0.38 -18.65 -8.73
N ARG A 361 -1.36 -18.22 -7.93
CA ARG A 361 -2.70 -17.90 -8.41
C ARG A 361 -3.08 -16.48 -7.98
N LEU A 362 -3.02 -15.54 -8.91
CA LEU A 362 -3.44 -14.16 -8.70
C LEU A 362 -4.95 -14.03 -8.92
N THR A 363 -5.66 -13.70 -7.86
CA THR A 363 -7.05 -13.29 -7.85
C THR A 363 -7.14 -11.76 -7.92
N GLN A 364 -7.96 -11.25 -8.84
CA GLN A 364 -8.39 -9.85 -8.85
C GLN A 364 -9.90 -9.75 -9.15
N PRO A 365 -10.66 -8.91 -8.42
CA PRO A 365 -12.02 -8.56 -8.83
C PRO A 365 -11.96 -7.68 -10.07
N TYR A 366 -12.58 -8.15 -11.15
CA TYR A 366 -12.73 -7.39 -12.38
C TYR A 366 -13.91 -6.42 -12.26
N THR A 367 -13.80 -5.25 -12.88
CA THR A 367 -14.77 -4.15 -12.82
C THR A 367 -16.11 -4.42 -13.53
N LYS A 368 -16.36 -5.67 -13.95
CA LYS A 368 -17.66 -6.15 -14.45
C LYS A 368 -18.27 -7.29 -13.61
N GLY A 369 -17.84 -7.44 -12.36
CA GLY A 369 -18.40 -8.41 -11.40
C GLY A 369 -17.85 -9.84 -11.53
N PHE A 370 -16.84 -10.05 -12.36
CA PHE A 370 -16.17 -11.34 -12.52
C PHE A 370 -14.90 -11.40 -11.68
N LYS A 371 -14.61 -12.54 -11.05
CA LYS A 371 -13.31 -12.79 -10.41
C LYS A 371 -12.34 -13.25 -11.49
N HIS A 372 -11.45 -12.38 -11.98
CA HIS A 372 -10.39 -12.84 -12.87
C HIS A 372 -9.34 -13.55 -12.01
N VAL A 373 -8.97 -14.76 -12.43
CA VAL A 373 -8.01 -15.58 -11.70
C VAL A 373 -6.99 -16.14 -12.67
N GLU A 374 -5.77 -15.63 -12.57
CA GLU A 374 -4.65 -16.12 -13.35
C GLU A 374 -3.89 -17.13 -12.52
N ALA A 375 -3.63 -18.31 -13.10
CA ALA A 375 -2.86 -19.37 -12.48
C ALA A 375 -1.59 -19.60 -13.30
N PHE A 376 -0.45 -19.55 -12.63
CA PHE A 376 0.87 -19.81 -13.18
C PHE A 376 1.47 -20.99 -12.41
N SER A 377 1.94 -22.00 -13.12
CA SER A 377 2.67 -23.14 -12.53
C SER A 377 4.11 -23.05 -12.99
N VAL A 378 5.05 -22.94 -12.04
CA VAL A 378 6.48 -22.78 -12.35
C VAL A 378 7.32 -23.74 -11.52
N TRP A 379 8.27 -24.40 -12.17
CA TRP A 379 9.36 -25.09 -11.49
C TRP A 379 10.44 -24.08 -11.12
N ALA A 380 10.43 -23.61 -9.88
CA ALA A 380 11.52 -22.81 -9.33
C ALA A 380 12.78 -23.68 -9.25
N ALA A 381 13.79 -23.30 -10.04
CA ALA A 381 15.04 -24.03 -10.17
C ALA A 381 16.17 -23.05 -10.55
N PRO A 382 17.41 -23.24 -10.05
CA PRO A 382 18.57 -22.51 -10.57
C PRO A 382 18.93 -22.96 -12.00
N PRO A 383 19.62 -22.12 -12.79
CA PRO A 383 20.11 -20.78 -12.44
C PRO A 383 19.03 -19.69 -12.50
N SER A 384 19.05 -18.74 -11.56
CA SER A 384 18.26 -17.51 -11.64
C SER A 384 18.82 -16.56 -12.69
N THR A 385 17.95 -15.74 -13.29
CA THR A 385 18.37 -14.58 -14.10
C THR A 385 18.63 -13.32 -13.26
N LEU A 386 18.21 -13.33 -11.98
CA LEU A 386 18.47 -12.25 -11.02
C LEU A 386 19.97 -12.03 -10.79
N SER A 387 20.39 -10.77 -10.65
CA SER A 387 21.75 -10.40 -10.22
C SER A 387 21.89 -10.47 -8.70
N GLU A 388 23.12 -10.63 -8.17
CA GLU A 388 23.34 -10.61 -6.71
C GLU A 388 22.89 -9.29 -6.09
N ASP A 389 22.99 -8.17 -6.82
CA ASP A 389 22.45 -6.89 -6.39
C ASP A 389 20.92 -6.92 -6.24
N GLU A 390 20.16 -7.47 -7.20
CA GLU A 390 18.69 -7.61 -7.11
C GLU A 390 18.29 -8.59 -5.98
N MET A 391 18.96 -9.73 -5.87
CA MET A 391 18.74 -10.70 -4.79
C MET A 391 19.01 -10.09 -3.41
N SER A 392 20.12 -9.36 -3.26
CA SER A 392 20.50 -8.69 -2.03
C SER A 392 19.57 -7.52 -1.71
N PHE A 393 19.09 -6.78 -2.70
CA PHE A 393 18.09 -5.72 -2.51
C PHE A 393 16.80 -6.26 -1.89
N HIS A 394 16.23 -7.32 -2.48
CA HIS A 394 15.02 -7.94 -1.94
C HIS A 394 15.24 -8.55 -0.54
N ARG A 395 16.41 -9.18 -0.30
CA ARG A 395 16.82 -9.69 1.02
C ARG A 395 16.81 -8.56 2.07
N LYS A 396 17.51 -7.44 1.81
CA LYS A 396 17.61 -6.28 2.74
C LYS A 396 16.26 -5.60 2.95
N ARG A 397 15.52 -5.29 1.89
CA ARG A 397 14.19 -4.66 1.95
C ARG A 397 13.24 -5.45 2.84
N ASN A 398 13.25 -6.78 2.69
CA ASN A 398 12.46 -7.68 3.50
C ASN A 398 12.94 -7.73 4.96
N GLN A 399 14.25 -7.71 5.23
CA GLN A 399 14.79 -7.62 6.60
C GLN A 399 14.43 -6.28 7.28
N ILE A 400 14.30 -5.17 6.54
CA ILE A 400 13.76 -3.90 7.08
C ILE A 400 12.31 -4.11 7.53
N CYS A 401 11.49 -4.81 6.74
CA CYS A 401 10.11 -5.11 7.11
C CYS A 401 10.02 -6.01 8.36
N GLU A 402 10.87 -7.05 8.46
CA GLU A 402 11.01 -7.88 9.68
C GLU A 402 11.33 -7.01 10.91
N LEU A 403 12.36 -6.16 10.82
CA LEU A 403 12.79 -5.29 11.91
C LEU A 403 11.63 -4.42 12.41
N ILE A 404 10.90 -3.78 11.49
CA ILE A 404 9.83 -2.87 11.89
C ILE A 404 8.65 -3.65 12.49
N LEU A 405 8.27 -4.81 11.95
CA LEU A 405 7.22 -5.65 12.56
C LEU A 405 7.62 -6.17 13.96
N MET A 406 8.90 -6.45 14.22
CA MET A 406 9.38 -6.78 15.57
C MET A 406 9.23 -5.60 16.55
N LEU A 407 9.34 -4.35 16.06
CA LEU A 407 9.12 -3.14 16.86
C LEU A 407 7.61 -2.84 17.06
N PHE A 408 6.77 -3.27 16.12
CA PHE A 408 5.31 -3.08 16.12
C PHE A 408 4.55 -4.41 15.99
N PRO A 409 4.63 -5.30 16.99
CA PRO A 409 3.89 -6.57 16.97
C PRO A 409 2.39 -6.31 16.97
N GLN A 410 1.62 -7.22 16.36
CA GLN A 410 0.16 -7.15 16.38
C GLN A 410 -0.43 -7.82 17.62
N ASP A 411 -1.57 -7.32 18.10
CA ASP A 411 -2.41 -7.97 19.11
C ASP A 411 -3.20 -9.16 18.53
N SER A 412 -3.97 -9.85 19.37
CA SER A 412 -4.81 -10.98 18.93
C SER A 412 -5.93 -10.59 17.95
N GLN A 413 -6.23 -9.30 17.80
CA GLN A 413 -7.15 -8.75 16.80
C GLN A 413 -6.41 -8.18 15.58
N GLY A 414 -5.09 -8.38 15.44
CA GLY A 414 -4.31 -7.84 14.33
C GLY A 414 -4.10 -6.32 14.37
N SER A 415 -4.34 -5.65 15.51
CA SER A 415 -4.03 -4.23 15.69
C SER A 415 -2.55 -4.06 16.04
N PHE A 416 -1.86 -3.09 15.46
CA PHE A 416 -0.45 -2.84 15.80
C PHE A 416 -0.29 -2.30 17.24
N ILE A 417 0.67 -2.83 17.98
CA ILE A 417 1.07 -2.40 19.33
C ILE A 417 2.46 -1.75 19.27
N GLU A 418 2.70 -0.68 20.01
CA GLU A 418 4.00 0.00 20.05
C GLU A 418 4.98 -0.59 21.08
N THR A 419 6.21 -0.93 20.66
CA THR A 419 7.30 -1.25 21.61
C THR A 419 7.97 0.01 22.17
N SER A 420 7.55 0.44 23.35
CA SER A 420 8.12 1.59 24.07
C SER A 420 9.53 1.36 24.65
N ASN A 421 9.98 0.11 24.82
CA ASN A 421 11.27 -0.20 25.46
C ASN A 421 12.48 0.08 24.54
N ARG A 422 13.17 1.20 24.76
CA ARG A 422 14.35 1.64 23.98
C ARG A 422 15.50 0.63 23.93
N ALA A 423 15.79 -0.08 25.02
CA ALA A 423 16.88 -1.05 25.04
C ALA A 423 16.61 -2.25 24.13
N LYS A 424 15.36 -2.75 24.11
CA LYS A 424 14.91 -3.78 23.16
C LYS A 424 15.02 -3.30 21.71
N ARG A 425 14.55 -2.08 21.41
CA ARG A 425 14.63 -1.50 20.06
C ARG A 425 16.06 -1.50 19.51
N ILE A 426 16.99 -0.96 20.30
CA ILE A 426 18.42 -0.89 19.93
C ILE A 426 19.00 -2.30 19.77
N ASN A 427 18.75 -3.22 20.72
CA ASN A 427 19.28 -4.59 20.64
C ASN A 427 18.80 -5.33 19.37
N TRP A 428 17.53 -5.21 19.00
CA TRP A 428 17.01 -5.81 17.76
C TRP A 428 17.61 -5.17 16.51
N PHE A 429 17.82 -3.86 16.48
CA PHE A 429 18.48 -3.18 15.37
C PHE A 429 19.95 -3.59 15.22
N GLU A 430 20.73 -3.64 16.30
CA GLU A 430 22.13 -4.11 16.26
C GLU A 430 22.20 -5.56 15.75
N THR A 431 21.27 -6.43 16.20
CA THR A 431 21.14 -7.82 15.71
C THR A 431 20.71 -7.89 14.23
N PHE A 432 19.98 -6.89 13.73
CA PHE A 432 19.63 -6.76 12.32
C PHE A 432 20.82 -6.27 11.49
N VAL A 433 21.56 -5.26 11.95
CA VAL A 433 22.78 -4.75 11.29
C VAL A 433 23.85 -5.83 11.17
N GLN A 434 24.05 -6.64 12.22
CA GLN A 434 24.96 -7.79 12.17
C GLN A 434 24.55 -8.84 11.11
N ARG A 435 23.25 -9.00 10.84
CA ARG A 435 22.70 -9.95 9.84
C ARG A 435 22.62 -9.39 8.42
N LEU A 436 22.78 -8.08 8.22
CA LEU A 436 22.78 -7.46 6.88
C LEU A 436 24.08 -7.74 6.10
N GLY A 437 25.20 -7.86 6.80
CA GLY A 437 26.53 -8.09 6.21
C GLY A 437 27.17 -6.85 5.56
N VAL A 438 28.46 -6.97 5.24
CA VAL A 438 29.29 -5.90 4.63
C VAL A 438 29.44 -6.13 3.12
N ALA A 439 28.35 -5.99 2.38
CA ALA A 439 28.38 -6.06 0.93
C ALA A 439 28.45 -4.65 0.33
N ASN A 440 29.58 -4.30 -0.28
CA ASN A 440 29.69 -3.12 -1.13
C ASN A 440 28.97 -3.39 -2.44
N HIS A 441 27.89 -2.65 -2.68
CA HIS A 441 27.03 -2.80 -3.85
C HIS A 441 27.26 -1.68 -4.86
N ASN A 442 27.30 -2.03 -6.15
CA ASN A 442 27.46 -1.05 -7.23
C ASN A 442 26.11 -0.54 -7.77
N ASP A 443 24.97 -1.04 -7.29
CA ASP A 443 23.65 -0.62 -7.73
C ASP A 443 23.04 0.52 -6.88
N LYS A 444 22.16 1.31 -7.50
CA LYS A 444 21.45 2.43 -6.85
C LYS A 444 20.56 1.95 -5.68
N GLY A 445 19.91 0.79 -5.80
CA GLY A 445 18.88 0.32 -4.89
C GLY A 445 19.42 -0.08 -3.52
N ASN A 446 20.43 -0.96 -3.48
CA ASN A 446 21.08 -1.34 -2.22
C ASN A 446 21.71 -0.14 -1.52
N ASN A 447 22.35 0.77 -2.27
CA ASN A 447 22.95 1.97 -1.70
C ASN A 447 21.91 2.88 -1.03
N LEU A 448 20.74 3.08 -1.65
CA LEU A 448 19.63 3.84 -1.05
C LEU A 448 19.00 3.14 0.17
N LEU A 449 18.89 1.81 0.18
CA LEU A 449 18.46 1.07 1.38
C LEU A 449 19.47 1.23 2.53
N ILE A 450 20.76 1.13 2.25
CA ILE A 450 21.82 1.30 3.27
C ILE A 450 21.83 2.75 3.80
N GLU A 451 21.66 3.76 2.94
CA GLU A 451 21.48 5.16 3.36
C GLU A 451 20.30 5.31 4.33
N GLN A 452 19.15 4.68 4.03
CA GLN A 452 17.96 4.75 4.89
C GLN A 452 18.14 4.00 6.22
N ILE A 453 18.76 2.82 6.19
CA ILE A 453 19.08 2.01 7.37
C ILE A 453 20.01 2.78 8.31
N GLN A 454 21.09 3.37 7.78
CA GLN A 454 22.09 4.09 8.57
C GLN A 454 21.62 5.48 9.01
N GLY A 455 20.72 6.10 8.25
CA GLY A 455 20.09 7.39 8.54
C GLY A 455 18.83 7.27 9.38
N HIS A 456 17.68 7.64 8.81
CA HIS A 456 16.44 7.88 9.57
C HIS A 456 15.91 6.63 10.29
N ILE A 457 16.10 5.40 9.79
CA ILE A 457 15.69 4.19 10.52
C ILE A 457 16.50 4.04 11.82
N ARG A 458 17.83 4.23 11.76
CA ARG A 458 18.69 4.26 12.94
C ARG A 458 18.28 5.38 13.89
N ASP A 459 18.13 6.60 13.39
CA ASP A 459 17.73 7.75 14.22
C ASP A 459 16.40 7.51 14.94
N ALA A 460 15.44 6.86 14.29
CA ALA A 460 14.14 6.50 14.88
C ALA A 460 14.28 5.43 15.95
N VAL A 461 15.05 4.37 15.72
CA VAL A 461 15.28 3.29 16.70
C VAL A 461 15.96 3.80 17.97
N TYR A 462 17.04 4.58 17.82
CA TYR A 462 17.86 5.07 18.94
C TYR A 462 17.23 6.27 19.65
N ALA A 463 16.15 6.83 19.11
CA ALA A 463 15.43 7.95 19.69
C ALA A 463 15.12 7.73 21.19
N HIS A 464 15.39 8.76 21.98
CA HIS A 464 14.91 8.87 23.36
C HIS A 464 13.39 9.07 23.39
N ASP A 465 12.78 8.80 24.53
CA ASP A 465 11.33 8.58 24.66
C ASP A 465 10.47 9.73 24.10
N GLU A 466 10.89 10.99 24.28
CA GLU A 466 10.28 12.18 23.64
C GLU A 466 10.26 12.08 22.11
N LYS A 467 11.44 11.94 21.48
CA LYS A 467 11.59 11.85 20.01
C LYS A 467 11.02 10.54 19.43
N TRP A 468 11.00 9.47 20.23
CA TRP A 468 10.32 8.23 19.88
C TRP A 468 8.81 8.42 19.78
N LYS A 469 8.20 9.06 20.78
CA LYS A 469 6.76 9.37 20.82
C LYS A 469 6.32 10.36 19.74
N THR A 470 7.14 11.37 19.46
CA THR A 470 6.79 12.49 18.55
C THR A 470 7.12 12.23 17.07
N TRP A 471 8.05 11.33 16.78
CA TRP A 471 8.52 11.09 15.41
C TRP A 471 8.85 9.64 15.13
N GLY A 472 9.75 9.03 15.92
CA GLY A 472 10.37 7.74 15.60
C GLY A 472 9.35 6.61 15.36
N ARG A 473 8.33 6.52 16.22
CA ARG A 473 7.30 5.48 16.09
C ARG A 473 6.35 5.68 14.91
N HIS A 474 6.11 6.93 14.54
CA HIS A 474 5.22 7.31 13.44
C HIS A 474 5.91 7.14 12.09
N TYR A 475 7.18 7.51 12.04
CA TYR A 475 8.07 7.34 10.89
C TYR A 475 8.22 5.87 10.48
N LEU A 476 8.61 5.00 11.42
CA LEU A 476 8.90 3.60 11.09
C LEU A 476 7.70 2.86 10.48
N MET A 477 6.48 3.07 10.98
CA MET A 477 5.29 2.45 10.36
C MET A 477 5.04 2.94 8.92
N SER A 478 5.28 4.23 8.64
CA SER A 478 5.19 4.76 7.27
C SER A 478 6.23 4.16 6.33
N VAL A 479 7.44 3.87 6.83
CA VAL A 479 8.50 3.18 6.10
C VAL A 479 8.16 1.70 5.86
N TRP A 480 7.58 1.03 6.85
CA TRP A 480 7.12 -0.35 6.70
C TRP A 480 6.08 -0.48 5.59
N PHE A 481 5.05 0.37 5.57
CA PHE A 481 4.09 0.40 4.47
C PHE A 481 4.75 0.63 3.11
N ALA A 482 5.69 1.59 3.04
CA ALA A 482 6.40 1.90 1.80
C ALA A 482 7.20 0.72 1.25
N HIS A 483 7.86 -0.08 2.10
CA HIS A 483 8.61 -1.27 1.66
C HIS A 483 7.73 -2.51 1.46
N ALA A 484 6.77 -2.76 2.34
CA ALA A 484 5.87 -3.92 2.26
C ALA A 484 4.94 -3.83 1.05
N LYS A 485 4.43 -2.63 0.75
CA LYS A 485 3.67 -2.35 -0.48
C LYS A 485 4.56 -1.82 -1.61
N GLN A 486 5.87 -1.65 -1.45
CA GLN A 486 6.80 -1.15 -2.50
C GLN A 486 6.37 0.15 -3.19
N LEU A 487 5.83 1.11 -2.44
CA LEU A 487 5.27 2.39 -2.91
C LEU A 487 6.20 3.56 -2.57
N ARG A 488 6.37 4.52 -3.49
CA ARG A 488 7.04 5.80 -3.21
C ARG A 488 6.13 6.69 -2.37
N THR A 489 6.21 6.61 -1.04
CA THR A 489 5.34 7.39 -0.14
C THR A 489 5.89 8.79 0.15
N SER A 490 7.21 8.99 0.09
CA SER A 490 7.91 10.21 0.55
C SER A 490 9.16 10.49 -0.30
N PHE A 491 9.65 11.73 -0.30
CA PHE A 491 10.96 12.12 -0.85
C PHE A 491 12.05 12.32 0.23
N LEU A 492 11.71 12.18 1.52
CA LEU A 492 12.70 12.22 2.60
C LEU A 492 13.49 10.91 2.71
N ASP A 493 12.93 9.85 2.13
CA ASP A 493 13.25 8.46 2.39
C ASP A 493 14.01 7.83 1.21
N PRO A 494 15.36 7.78 1.24
CA PRO A 494 16.15 7.34 0.10
C PRO A 494 15.73 5.97 -0.44
N GLY A 495 15.54 4.98 0.44
CA GLY A 495 15.20 3.61 0.05
C GLY A 495 13.77 3.40 -0.50
N VAL A 496 12.92 4.44 -0.51
CA VAL A 496 11.59 4.39 -1.14
C VAL A 496 11.52 5.19 -2.45
N GLU A 497 12.52 6.04 -2.75
CA GLU A 497 12.54 6.84 -3.98
C GLU A 497 12.59 5.97 -5.24
N MET A 498 13.25 4.81 -5.20
CA MET A 498 13.36 3.91 -6.36
C MET A 498 12.04 3.22 -6.74
N TYR A 499 11.04 3.21 -5.87
CA TYR A 499 9.71 2.74 -6.24
C TYR A 499 9.06 3.71 -7.22
N ASP A 500 8.21 3.18 -8.09
CA ASP A 500 7.47 3.93 -9.12
C ASP A 500 8.34 4.61 -10.22
N ASP A 501 9.67 4.42 -10.25
CA ASP A 501 10.56 4.89 -11.34
C ASP A 501 10.14 4.32 -12.72
N ASP A 502 9.58 3.10 -12.75
CA ASP A 502 9.12 2.42 -13.97
C ASP A 502 7.64 2.64 -14.34
N SER A 503 6.94 3.54 -13.63
CA SER A 503 5.51 3.84 -13.82
C SER A 503 5.27 5.23 -14.45
N PRO A 504 5.18 5.34 -15.79
CA PRO A 504 4.91 6.62 -16.46
C PRO A 504 3.62 7.28 -15.97
N LEU A 505 2.57 6.48 -15.73
CA LEU A 505 1.26 6.96 -15.33
C LEU A 505 1.26 7.55 -13.90
N PHE A 506 1.99 6.94 -12.96
CA PHE A 506 2.19 7.51 -11.63
C PHE A 506 2.95 8.83 -11.71
N LEU A 507 4.08 8.86 -12.43
CA LEU A 507 4.92 10.04 -12.56
C LEU A 507 4.15 11.22 -13.20
N GLU A 508 3.32 10.96 -14.22
CA GLU A 508 2.49 12.00 -14.82
C GLU A 508 1.39 12.49 -13.87
N CYS A 509 0.71 11.60 -13.13
CA CYS A 509 -0.27 12.00 -12.12
C CYS A 509 0.36 12.84 -11.00
N GLN A 510 1.51 12.42 -10.49
CA GLN A 510 2.32 13.10 -9.49
C GLN A 510 2.70 14.52 -9.97
N ASN A 511 3.23 14.64 -11.19
CA ASN A 511 3.62 15.93 -11.76
C ASN A 511 2.42 16.89 -11.87
N ARG A 512 1.26 16.42 -12.37
CA ARG A 512 0.05 17.28 -12.45
C ARG A 512 -0.44 17.76 -11.07
N LEU A 513 -0.29 16.95 -10.03
CA LEU A 513 -0.62 17.34 -8.65
C LEU A 513 0.32 18.43 -8.12
N PHE A 514 1.63 18.30 -8.35
CA PHE A 514 2.59 19.34 -7.99
C PHE A 514 2.37 20.64 -8.77
N GLU A 515 2.17 20.58 -10.07
CA GLU A 515 1.91 21.78 -10.88
C GLU A 515 0.61 22.49 -10.46
N ALA A 516 -0.44 21.73 -10.12
CA ALA A 516 -1.67 22.32 -9.58
C ALA A 516 -1.43 23.00 -8.22
N PHE A 517 -0.68 22.37 -7.32
CA PHE A 517 -0.36 22.91 -5.99
C PHE A 517 0.45 24.22 -6.08
N ARG A 518 1.41 24.28 -7.00
CA ARG A 518 2.31 25.42 -7.20
C ARG A 518 1.66 26.60 -7.92
N HIS A 519 0.80 26.32 -8.89
CA HIS A 519 0.42 27.32 -9.90
C HIS A 519 -1.10 27.49 -10.10
N GLN A 520 -1.93 26.51 -9.72
CA GLN A 520 -3.38 26.54 -10.00
C GLN A 520 -4.26 26.79 -8.77
N VAL A 521 -3.74 26.57 -7.55
CA VAL A 521 -4.50 26.75 -6.30
C VAL A 521 -3.93 27.94 -5.52
N PRO A 522 -4.64 29.08 -5.44
CA PRO A 522 -4.15 30.25 -4.72
C PRO A 522 -3.84 29.96 -3.25
N THR A 523 -2.64 30.38 -2.82
CA THR A 523 -2.19 30.39 -1.42
C THR A 523 -3.26 31.01 -0.52
N PRO A 524 -3.73 30.32 0.54
CA PRO A 524 -4.64 30.91 1.51
C PRO A 524 -3.93 32.00 2.32
N GLN A 525 -4.66 32.90 2.96
CA GLN A 525 -4.06 33.73 4.02
C GLN A 525 -3.79 32.85 5.27
N PRO A 526 -2.70 33.09 6.02
CA PRO A 526 -2.44 32.35 7.26
C PRO A 526 -3.54 32.61 8.29
N SER A 527 -4.02 31.56 8.97
CA SER A 527 -5.07 31.73 10.01
C SER A 527 -4.54 32.34 11.32
N GLN A 528 -3.23 32.36 11.57
CA GLN A 528 -2.62 32.91 12.78
C GLN A 528 -1.36 33.77 12.47
N PRO A 529 -1.50 34.87 11.69
CA PRO A 529 -0.37 35.67 11.21
C PRO A 529 0.44 36.32 12.34
N ASP A 530 -0.22 36.70 13.44
CA ASP A 530 0.42 37.30 14.63
C ASP A 530 1.39 36.35 15.36
N LYS A 531 1.34 35.04 15.05
CA LYS A 531 2.26 34.03 15.58
C LYS A 531 3.40 33.68 14.61
N ALA A 532 3.41 34.24 13.40
CA ALA A 532 4.49 34.02 12.44
C ALA A 532 5.80 34.67 12.93
N ASP A 533 6.93 34.03 12.66
CA ASP A 533 8.24 34.55 13.05
C ASP A 533 8.49 35.94 12.43
N PRO A 534 9.30 36.82 13.07
CA PRO A 534 9.54 38.19 12.60
C PRO A 534 9.98 38.30 11.13
N SER A 535 10.65 37.29 10.58
CA SER A 535 11.07 37.22 9.17
C SER A 535 9.89 37.13 8.18
N PHE A 536 8.77 36.56 8.61
CA PHE A 536 7.55 36.39 7.80
C PHE A 536 6.51 37.47 8.13
N SER A 537 6.32 37.83 9.40
CA SER A 537 5.36 38.86 9.81
C SER A 537 5.77 40.28 9.38
N SER A 538 7.06 40.57 9.22
CA SER A 538 7.56 41.85 8.67
C SER A 538 7.48 41.97 7.13
N GLY A 539 7.06 40.91 6.43
CA GLY A 539 7.08 40.86 4.96
C GLY A 539 8.47 40.70 4.32
N SER A 540 9.53 40.60 5.12
CA SER A 540 10.92 40.45 4.65
C SER A 540 11.19 39.15 3.87
N ARG A 541 10.39 38.09 4.10
CA ARG A 541 10.41 36.83 3.34
C ARG A 541 8.99 36.46 2.90
N THR A 542 8.71 36.52 1.60
CA THR A 542 7.42 36.06 1.06
C THR A 542 7.39 34.53 1.00
N LEU A 543 6.43 33.90 1.68
CA LEU A 543 6.18 32.46 1.59
C LEU A 543 5.42 32.14 0.31
N ASN A 544 6.09 31.47 -0.63
CA ASN A 544 5.43 30.77 -1.72
C ASN A 544 5.05 29.35 -1.24
N MET A 545 3.86 28.86 -1.59
CA MET A 545 3.41 27.50 -1.24
C MET A 545 4.35 26.41 -1.77
N THR A 546 5.21 26.70 -2.76
CA THR A 546 6.32 25.82 -3.17
C THR A 546 7.18 25.33 -2.01
N SER A 547 7.34 26.11 -0.92
CA SER A 547 8.07 25.66 0.28
C SER A 547 7.42 24.48 1.02
N TYR A 548 6.17 24.15 0.66
CA TYR A 548 5.42 23.01 1.19
C TYR A 548 5.24 21.85 0.18
N ASP A 549 5.92 21.90 -0.98
CA ASP A 549 5.99 20.75 -1.87
C ASP A 549 7.10 19.76 -1.48
N GLY A 550 8.09 20.21 -0.69
CA GLY A 550 9.18 19.39 -0.15
C GLY A 550 10.26 19.03 -1.17
N THR A 551 10.15 19.47 -2.43
CA THR A 551 11.07 19.06 -3.50
C THR A 551 12.46 19.66 -3.38
N SER A 552 12.60 20.86 -2.80
CA SER A 552 13.91 21.44 -2.49
C SER A 552 14.65 20.71 -1.37
N LEU A 553 13.93 19.98 -0.51
CA LEU A 553 14.50 19.24 0.63
C LEU A 553 15.22 17.94 0.21
N LYS A 554 15.13 17.52 -1.06
CA LYS A 554 15.86 16.36 -1.60
C LYS A 554 17.38 16.46 -1.41
N GLY A 555 17.95 17.66 -1.52
CA GLY A 555 19.38 17.91 -1.24
C GLY A 555 19.73 17.97 0.25
N SER A 556 18.71 18.04 1.12
CA SER A 556 18.83 18.41 2.53
C SER A 556 18.26 17.34 3.48
N ARG A 557 18.37 16.05 3.14
CA ARG A 557 17.86 14.93 3.97
C ARG A 557 18.33 14.93 5.44
N LYS A 558 19.47 15.59 5.73
CA LYS A 558 19.98 15.81 7.09
C LYS A 558 19.20 16.87 7.89
N ALA A 559 18.45 17.77 7.24
CA ALA A 559 17.73 18.86 7.89
C ALA A 559 16.57 18.38 8.80
N PHE A 560 16.00 17.19 8.53
CA PHE A 560 14.99 16.58 9.40
C PHE A 560 15.57 16.02 10.72
N GLN A 561 16.88 16.16 10.94
CA GLN A 561 17.47 16.04 12.27
C GLN A 561 17.02 17.23 13.13
N SER A 562 15.89 17.07 13.83
CA SER A 562 15.57 17.87 15.02
C SER A 562 16.81 17.90 15.93
N THR A 563 17.53 19.02 15.96
CA THR A 563 18.87 19.10 16.52
C THR A 563 18.87 18.81 18.02
N PRO A 564 19.61 17.80 18.51
CA PRO A 564 19.98 17.76 19.91
C PRO A 564 20.95 18.91 20.18
N SER A 565 20.83 19.53 21.35
CA SER A 565 21.87 20.41 21.89
C SER A 565 23.24 19.72 21.84
N SER A 566 24.27 20.47 21.47
CA SER A 566 25.64 20.00 21.30
C SER A 566 26.15 19.10 22.44
N SER A 567 26.30 17.80 22.15
CA SER A 567 27.24 16.94 22.86
C SER A 567 27.99 16.09 21.83
N GLY A 568 29.17 16.56 21.43
CA GLY A 568 30.02 15.88 20.47
C GLY A 568 30.46 14.52 21.00
N LYS A 569 29.95 13.45 20.38
CA LYS A 569 30.36 12.07 20.63
C LYS A 569 30.38 11.33 19.28
N GLN A 570 31.55 11.31 18.65
CA GLN A 570 31.84 10.47 17.49
C GLN A 570 31.67 9.00 17.90
N PHE A 571 30.73 8.26 17.32
CA PHE A 571 30.54 6.84 17.64
C PHE A 571 30.30 5.96 16.42
N ILE A 572 31.15 4.92 16.34
CA ILE A 572 31.06 3.73 15.49
C ILE A 572 31.02 4.06 14.00
N HIS A 573 32.18 4.46 13.49
CA HIS A 573 32.56 4.18 12.10
C HIS A 573 32.56 2.66 11.86
N TRP A 574 32.24 2.29 10.62
CA TRP A 574 32.18 0.92 10.10
C TRP A 574 33.53 0.17 10.18
N GLU A 575 34.64 0.91 10.28
CA GLU A 575 36.03 0.42 10.41
C GLU A 575 36.27 -0.58 11.56
N VAL A 576 35.38 -0.66 12.55
CA VAL A 576 35.52 -1.62 13.67
C VAL A 576 35.23 -3.07 13.25
N LEU A 577 34.53 -3.30 12.14
CA LEU A 577 34.35 -4.64 11.56
C LEU A 577 35.46 -5.04 10.58
N GLU A 578 36.26 -4.08 10.07
CA GLU A 578 37.37 -4.36 9.17
C GLU A 578 38.66 -4.82 9.88
N ARG A 579 38.67 -4.85 11.22
CA ARG A 579 39.87 -5.20 12.03
C ARG A 579 39.86 -6.58 12.68
N ASN A 580 38.88 -7.44 12.37
CA ASN A 580 38.82 -8.83 12.85
C ASN A 580 38.45 -9.80 11.70
N VAL A 581 39.27 -9.78 10.65
CA VAL A 581 39.40 -10.84 9.61
C VAL A 581 40.85 -11.29 9.58
#